data_AF-A0A6M8BS06-F1
#
_entry.id   AF-A0A6M8BS06-F1
#
_cell.length_a   1.000
_cell.length_b   1.000
_cell.length_c   1.000
_cell.angle_alpha   90.00
_cell.angle_beta   90.00
_cell.angle_gamma   90.00
#
_symmetry.space_group_name_H-M   'P 1'
#
loop_
_entity.id
_entity.type
_entity.pdbx_description
1 polymer ?
#
loop_
_entity_poly.entity_id
_entity_poly.type
_entity_poly.pdbx_seq_one_letter_code
_entity_poly.pdbx_strand_id
1 'polypeptide(L)'
;MTIANLSAPAHAHGVDITYQETRAIALEARYDGGQPMSGAQVAVFSPADPQTPWLRGTADESGRFLFAPDPAQPGNWEVQVRQAGHGEILVIPVGGGAAAGAGEPASAATSSPATSSPATSSPATSSSAISPPGSRSGGGLNPIQRFVMAASVIWGCVGTALFFSRRPKAHNAHT
;
A
#
# COMPACT_ATOMS: atom_id res chain seq x y z
N MET A 1 -53.03 58.19 20.14
CA MET A 1 -52.79 56.74 20.31
C MET A 1 -51.64 56.38 19.37
N THR A 2 -50.43 56.31 19.91
CA THR A 2 -49.19 56.15 19.12
C THR A 2 -48.77 54.69 19.16
N ILE A 3 -48.70 54.04 18.01
CA ILE A 3 -48.27 52.65 17.88
C ILE A 3 -46.77 52.67 17.57
N ALA A 4 -45.93 52.25 18.51
CA ALA A 4 -44.50 52.07 18.28
C ALA A 4 -44.28 50.71 17.60
N ASN A 5 -43.76 50.74 16.38
CA ASN A 5 -43.46 49.54 15.60
C ASN A 5 -42.01 49.10 15.91
N LEU A 6 -41.86 47.97 16.61
CA LEU A 6 -40.56 47.40 16.96
C LEU A 6 -40.12 46.46 15.83
N SER A 7 -39.24 46.93 14.95
CA SER A 7 -38.58 46.05 13.98
C SER A 7 -37.56 45.18 14.71
N ALA A 8 -37.87 43.90 14.90
CA ALA A 8 -36.94 42.94 15.47
C ALA A 8 -35.79 42.65 14.47
N PRO A 9 -34.52 42.58 14.91
CA PRO A 9 -33.43 42.21 14.04
C PRO A 9 -33.59 40.76 13.57
N ALA A 10 -33.75 40.56 12.27
CA ALA A 10 -33.73 39.22 11.68
C ALA A 10 -32.27 38.76 11.54
N HIS A 11 -31.90 37.68 12.23
CA HIS A 11 -30.61 37.02 12.02
C HIS A 11 -30.70 36.17 10.75
N ALA A 12 -30.17 36.67 9.64
CA ALA A 12 -29.94 35.84 8.47
C ALA A 12 -28.69 34.97 8.70
N HIS A 13 -28.80 33.67 8.49
CA HIS A 13 -27.66 32.76 8.55
C HIS A 13 -26.79 32.96 7.30
N GLY A 14 -25.64 33.62 7.46
CA GLY A 14 -24.61 33.67 6.42
C GLY A 14 -23.94 32.30 6.25
N VAL A 15 -23.47 31.99 5.04
CA VAL A 15 -22.68 30.79 4.75
C VAL A 15 -21.35 31.24 4.13
N ASP A 16 -20.24 30.85 4.75
CA ASP A 16 -18.90 31.00 4.18
C ASP A 16 -18.47 29.69 3.51
N ILE A 17 -18.03 29.77 2.26
CA ILE A 17 -17.60 28.60 1.47
C ILE A 17 -16.16 28.79 1.03
N THR A 18 -15.30 27.85 1.40
CA THR A 18 -13.93 27.73 0.90
C THR A 18 -13.77 26.39 0.20
N TYR A 19 -13.00 26.35 -0.88
CA TYR A 19 -12.68 25.12 -1.60
C TYR A 19 -11.17 24.98 -1.76
N GLN A 20 -10.71 23.74 -1.91
CA GLN A 20 -9.35 23.43 -2.34
C GLN A 20 -9.37 22.29 -3.35
N GLU A 21 -8.52 22.39 -4.36
CA GLU A 21 -8.33 21.33 -5.33
C GLU A 21 -7.37 20.28 -4.77
N THR A 22 -7.75 19.01 -4.89
CA THR A 22 -6.89 17.88 -4.53
C THR A 22 -6.91 16.83 -5.63
N ARG A 23 -5.84 16.06 -5.73
CA ARG A 23 -5.79 14.91 -6.64
C ARG A 23 -6.48 13.73 -6.00
N ALA A 24 -7.38 13.09 -6.75
CA ALA A 24 -8.02 11.86 -6.35
C ALA A 24 -7.45 10.66 -7.11
N ILE A 25 -7.45 9.52 -6.45
CA ILE A 25 -7.16 8.21 -7.00
C ILE A 25 -8.49 7.47 -7.17
N ALA A 26 -8.75 7.01 -8.39
CA ALA A 26 -9.88 6.15 -8.70
C ALA A 26 -9.38 4.70 -8.85
N LEU A 27 -10.10 3.78 -8.21
CA LEU A 27 -9.88 2.34 -8.28
C LEU A 27 -11.07 1.70 -8.96
N GLU A 28 -10.81 0.63 -9.70
CA GLU A 28 -11.82 -0.26 -10.24
C GLU A 28 -11.46 -1.68 -9.84
N ALA A 29 -12.33 -2.31 -9.07
CA ALA A 29 -12.15 -3.66 -8.58
C ALA A 29 -13.02 -4.63 -9.39
N ARG A 30 -12.39 -5.63 -9.98
CA ARG A 30 -13.04 -6.69 -10.76
C ARG A 30 -12.52 -8.04 -10.31
N TYR A 31 -13.38 -9.05 -10.41
CA TYR A 31 -12.95 -10.45 -10.35
C TYR A 31 -12.15 -10.82 -11.61
N ASP A 32 -11.40 -11.92 -11.58
CA ASP A 32 -10.65 -12.42 -12.74
C ASP A 32 -11.52 -12.66 -13.97
N GLY A 33 -12.80 -12.98 -13.77
CA GLY A 33 -13.81 -13.12 -14.83
C GLY A 33 -14.34 -11.78 -15.40
N GLY A 34 -13.83 -10.64 -14.92
CA GLY A 34 -14.19 -9.29 -15.39
C GLY A 34 -15.43 -8.68 -14.73
N GLN A 35 -16.20 -9.43 -13.95
CA GLN A 35 -17.37 -8.91 -13.21
C GLN A 35 -16.91 -7.89 -12.15
N PRO A 36 -17.58 -6.74 -11.99
CA PRO A 36 -17.24 -5.77 -10.95
C PRO A 36 -17.44 -6.35 -9.54
N MET A 37 -16.56 -5.98 -8.63
CA MET A 37 -16.68 -6.29 -7.20
C MET A 37 -17.61 -5.28 -6.53
N SER A 38 -18.88 -5.28 -6.93
CA SER A 38 -19.92 -4.39 -6.43
C SER A 38 -20.07 -4.49 -4.91
N GLY A 39 -19.94 -3.38 -4.18
CA GLY A 39 -20.05 -3.39 -2.72
C GLY A 39 -18.84 -4.00 -1.99
N ALA A 40 -17.69 -4.13 -2.66
CA ALA A 40 -16.46 -4.58 -2.00
C ALA A 40 -16.04 -3.63 -0.88
N GLN A 41 -15.52 -4.19 0.22
CA GLN A 41 -14.95 -3.41 1.31
C GLN A 41 -13.57 -2.92 0.92
N VAL A 42 -13.31 -1.62 1.10
CA VAL A 42 -12.03 -0.99 0.80
C VAL A 42 -11.42 -0.43 2.08
N ALA A 43 -10.15 -0.72 2.32
CA ALA A 43 -9.34 -0.12 3.37
C ALA A 43 -8.08 0.50 2.77
N VAL A 44 -7.89 1.79 3.02
CA VAL A 44 -6.74 2.56 2.55
C VAL A 44 -5.82 2.83 3.75
N PHE A 45 -4.54 2.55 3.59
CA PHE A 45 -3.51 2.72 4.60
C PHE A 45 -2.52 3.79 4.13
N SER A 46 -2.15 4.66 5.06
CA SER A 46 -1.20 5.74 4.79
C SER A 46 0.24 5.22 4.84
N PRO A 47 1.19 5.88 4.18
CA PRO A 47 2.61 5.55 4.31
C PRO A 47 3.13 5.69 5.76
N ALA A 48 2.51 6.54 6.57
CA ALA A 48 2.93 6.83 7.94
C ALA A 48 2.45 5.76 8.95
N ASP A 49 1.30 5.15 8.70
CA ASP A 49 0.74 4.04 9.49
C ASP A 49 0.13 2.98 8.56
N PRO A 50 0.91 1.94 8.20
CA PRO A 50 0.45 0.86 7.33
C PRO A 50 -0.33 -0.23 8.08
N GLN A 51 -0.56 -0.09 9.39
CA GLN A 51 -1.26 -1.10 10.19
C GLN A 51 -2.69 -0.67 10.55
N THR A 52 -2.94 0.64 10.62
CA THR A 52 -4.27 1.18 10.86
C THR A 52 -4.85 1.76 9.57
N PRO A 53 -6.06 1.33 9.13
CA PRO A 53 -6.71 1.95 7.99
C PRO A 53 -6.94 3.44 8.24
N TRP A 54 -6.37 4.27 7.36
CA TRP A 54 -6.61 5.71 7.34
C TRP A 54 -8.03 6.04 6.86
N LEU A 55 -8.49 5.31 5.85
CA LEU A 55 -9.86 5.41 5.33
C LEU A 55 -10.43 4.01 5.13
N ARG A 56 -11.70 3.85 5.47
CA ARG A 56 -12.50 2.68 5.10
C ARG A 56 -13.68 3.13 4.26
N GLY A 57 -14.08 2.29 3.31
CA GLY A 57 -15.22 2.56 2.46
C GLY A 57 -15.74 1.32 1.75
N THR A 58 -16.64 1.56 0.82
CA THR A 58 -17.30 0.52 0.04
C THR A 58 -17.28 0.93 -1.42
N ALA A 59 -16.88 0.02 -2.30
CA ALA A 59 -16.94 0.23 -3.74
C ALA A 59 -18.40 0.34 -4.22
N ASP A 60 -18.65 1.15 -5.23
CA ASP A 60 -19.98 1.30 -5.83
C ASP A 60 -20.42 0.06 -6.62
N GLU A 61 -21.59 0.13 -7.26
CA GLU A 61 -22.17 -0.98 -8.03
C GLU A 61 -21.30 -1.40 -9.24
N SER A 62 -20.48 -0.48 -9.75
CA SER A 62 -19.51 -0.74 -10.81
C SER A 62 -18.16 -1.23 -10.29
N GLY A 63 -18.05 -1.49 -8.99
CA GLY A 63 -16.80 -1.89 -8.34
C GLY A 63 -15.79 -0.75 -8.22
N ARG A 64 -16.22 0.52 -8.36
CA ARG A 64 -15.32 1.67 -8.30
C ARG A 64 -15.26 2.25 -6.91
N PHE A 65 -14.09 2.75 -6.55
CA PHE A 65 -13.86 3.46 -5.30
C PHE A 65 -12.93 4.65 -5.55
N LEU A 66 -13.21 5.79 -4.92
CA LEU A 66 -12.42 7.01 -5.09
C LEU A 66 -12.00 7.55 -3.74
N PHE A 67 -10.73 7.91 -3.62
CA PHE A 67 -10.21 8.60 -2.43
C PHE A 67 -9.17 9.64 -2.85
N ALA A 68 -9.05 10.70 -2.05
CA ALA A 68 -7.99 11.68 -2.20
C ALA A 68 -6.96 11.45 -1.09
N PRO A 69 -5.74 10.99 -1.41
CA PRO A 69 -4.68 10.88 -0.41
C PRO A 69 -4.31 12.26 0.13
N ASP A 70 -3.89 12.32 1.38
CA ASP A 70 -3.39 13.55 1.99
C ASP A 70 -2.09 13.98 1.27
N PRO A 71 -2.05 15.16 0.62
CA PRO A 71 -0.86 15.64 -0.10
C PRO A 71 0.33 15.91 0.82
N ALA A 72 0.12 16.10 2.13
CA ALA A 72 1.20 16.22 3.10
C ALA A 72 1.89 14.88 3.40
N GLN A 73 1.35 13.75 2.93
CA GLN A 73 1.84 12.39 3.16
C GLN A 73 2.25 11.71 1.84
N PRO A 74 3.37 12.14 1.22
CA PRO A 74 3.94 11.43 0.09
C PRO A 74 4.46 10.06 0.53
N GLY A 75 4.46 9.10 -0.40
CA GLY A 75 4.95 7.75 -0.18
C GLY A 75 4.02 6.70 -0.77
N ASN A 76 4.21 5.46 -0.32
CA ASN A 76 3.45 4.31 -0.78
C ASN A 76 2.18 4.16 0.06
N TRP A 77 1.03 4.36 -0.58
CA TRP A 77 -0.27 4.11 -0.01
C TRP A 77 -0.68 2.68 -0.32
N GLU A 78 -1.18 1.93 0.66
CA GLU A 78 -1.70 0.59 0.43
C GLU A 78 -3.22 0.63 0.39
N VAL A 79 -3.82 -0.06 -0.57
CA VAL A 79 -5.27 -0.20 -0.67
C VAL A 79 -5.63 -1.66 -0.72
N GLN A 80 -6.33 -2.11 0.31
CA GLN A 80 -6.91 -3.44 0.36
C GLN A 80 -8.36 -3.40 -0.11
N VAL A 81 -8.70 -4.21 -1.10
CA VAL A 81 -10.08 -4.43 -1.55
C VAL A 81 -10.47 -5.87 -1.27
N ARG A 82 -11.61 -6.10 -0.61
CA ARG A 82 -12.05 -7.46 -0.23
C ARG A 82 -13.57 -7.63 -0.37
N GLN A 83 -13.98 -8.77 -0.92
CA GLN A 83 -15.37 -9.20 -0.98
C GLN A 83 -15.45 -10.73 -0.89
N ALA A 84 -16.34 -11.24 -0.03
CA ALA A 84 -16.66 -12.68 0.09
C ALA A 84 -15.43 -13.63 0.18
N GLY A 85 -14.35 -13.18 0.82
CA GLY A 85 -13.11 -13.95 0.97
C GLY A 85 -12.11 -13.83 -0.18
N HIS A 86 -12.47 -13.16 -1.28
CA HIS A 86 -11.55 -12.74 -2.34
C HIS A 86 -11.10 -11.30 -2.10
N GLY A 87 -9.84 -10.99 -2.37
CA GLY A 87 -9.34 -9.63 -2.20
C GLY A 87 -7.89 -9.48 -2.59
N GLU A 88 -7.49 -8.24 -2.81
CA GLU A 88 -6.17 -7.86 -3.28
C GLU A 88 -5.67 -6.62 -2.51
N ILE A 89 -4.35 -6.46 -2.45
CA ILE A 89 -3.69 -5.28 -1.89
C ILE A 89 -2.89 -4.63 -3.01
N LEU A 90 -3.19 -3.36 -3.30
CA LEU A 90 -2.49 -2.53 -4.27
C LEU A 90 -1.62 -1.49 -3.55
N VAL A 91 -0.40 -1.29 -4.04
CA VAL A 91 0.48 -0.20 -3.57
C VAL A 91 0.47 0.93 -4.59
N ILE A 92 0.17 2.15 -4.14
CA ILE A 92 0.04 3.34 -4.99
C ILE A 92 1.08 4.38 -4.56
N PRO A 93 2.07 4.70 -5.40
CA PRO A 93 3.04 5.76 -5.10
C PRO A 93 2.39 7.13 -5.26
N VAL A 94 2.40 7.92 -4.19
CA VAL A 94 1.90 9.30 -4.17
C VAL A 94 3.07 10.25 -3.91
N GLY A 95 3.20 11.32 -4.69
CA GLY A 95 4.24 12.34 -4.49
C GLY A 95 5.63 12.00 -5.08
N GLY A 96 5.80 10.83 -5.70
CA GLY A 96 6.96 10.49 -6.55
C GLY A 96 6.50 10.23 -7.99
N GLY A 97 7.18 10.77 -8.99
CA GLY A 97 6.78 10.64 -10.39
C GLY A 97 6.73 9.19 -10.90
N ALA A 98 5.77 8.94 -11.82
CA ALA A 98 5.38 7.69 -12.50
C ALA A 98 4.52 6.72 -11.64
N ALA A 99 3.19 6.74 -11.77
CA ALA A 99 2.31 6.31 -12.88
C ALA A 99 1.75 4.91 -12.61
N ALA A 100 0.41 4.83 -12.68
CA ALA A 100 -0.41 3.66 -12.45
C ALA A 100 0.15 2.40 -13.13
N GLY A 101 0.42 1.37 -12.34
CA GLY A 101 0.66 0.03 -12.85
C GLY A 101 -0.66 -0.55 -13.36
N ALA A 102 -0.91 -0.40 -14.67
CA ALA A 102 -1.82 -1.28 -15.37
C ALA A 102 -1.23 -2.70 -15.29
N GLY A 103 -1.94 -3.62 -14.65
CA GLY A 103 -1.64 -5.04 -14.80
C GLY A 103 -1.70 -5.39 -16.27
N GLU A 104 -0.57 -5.81 -16.84
CA GLU A 104 -0.52 -6.36 -18.20
C GLU A 104 -1.33 -7.67 -18.23
N PRO A 105 -2.39 -7.78 -19.05
CA PRO A 105 -2.98 -9.07 -19.34
C PRO A 105 -2.03 -9.84 -20.25
N ALA A 106 -1.46 -10.92 -19.73
CA ALA A 106 -0.75 -11.92 -20.52
C ALA A 106 -1.69 -12.44 -21.62
N SER A 107 -1.45 -12.00 -22.86
CA SER A 107 -2.25 -12.35 -24.01
C SER A 107 -2.14 -13.85 -24.29
N ALA A 108 -3.30 -14.48 -24.27
CA ALA A 108 -3.49 -15.87 -24.66
C ALA A 108 -3.09 -16.13 -26.11
N ALA A 109 -2.66 -17.37 -26.30
CA ALA A 109 -2.42 -18.13 -27.51
C ALA A 109 -3.10 -17.65 -28.81
N THR A 110 -2.32 -17.66 -29.89
CA THR A 110 -2.82 -18.00 -31.23
C THR A 110 -1.88 -19.02 -31.84
N SER A 111 -2.47 -20.12 -32.31
CA SER A 111 -1.83 -21.33 -32.80
C SER A 111 -1.45 -21.24 -34.29
N SER A 112 -0.18 -21.55 -34.60
CA SER A 112 0.35 -22.37 -35.73
C SER A 112 -0.03 -22.07 -37.21
N PRO A 113 0.59 -22.75 -38.21
CA PRO A 113 2.01 -22.82 -38.58
C PRO A 113 2.25 -22.56 -40.10
N ALA A 114 3.48 -22.25 -40.53
CA ALA A 114 3.89 -22.48 -41.93
C ALA A 114 5.41 -22.60 -42.09
N THR A 115 5.81 -23.78 -42.56
CA THR A 115 7.11 -24.24 -43.02
C THR A 115 7.70 -23.38 -44.15
N SER A 116 9.01 -23.10 -44.11
CA SER A 116 9.96 -23.20 -45.25
C SER A 116 11.38 -22.78 -44.82
N SER A 117 12.30 -23.74 -44.87
CA SER A 117 13.77 -23.57 -44.96
C SER A 117 14.19 -23.78 -46.43
N PRO A 118 15.47 -23.62 -46.87
CA PRO A 118 16.68 -23.04 -46.22
C PRO A 118 17.48 -22.07 -47.15
N ALA A 119 18.47 -21.34 -46.62
CA ALA A 119 19.73 -21.07 -47.34
C ALA A 119 20.83 -20.54 -46.40
N THR A 120 22.00 -21.16 -46.57
CA THR A 120 23.28 -21.02 -45.86
C THR A 120 23.99 -19.70 -46.16
N SER A 121 24.62 -19.08 -45.16
CA SER A 121 25.89 -18.31 -45.26
C SER A 121 26.52 -18.03 -43.89
N SER A 122 27.61 -18.75 -43.63
CA SER A 122 28.81 -18.59 -42.78
C SER A 122 29.12 -17.29 -41.98
N PRO A 123 30.10 -17.35 -41.04
CA PRO A 123 30.03 -16.74 -39.71
C PRO A 123 30.75 -15.39 -39.58
N ALA A 124 30.32 -14.58 -38.62
CA ALA A 124 31.12 -13.48 -38.07
C ALA A 124 31.13 -13.59 -36.54
N THR A 125 32.32 -13.88 -36.04
CA THR A 125 32.74 -13.83 -34.64
C THR A 125 32.42 -12.47 -34.04
N SER A 126 31.70 -12.43 -32.93
CA SER A 126 31.66 -11.26 -32.04
C SER A 126 31.41 -11.72 -30.62
N SER A 127 32.52 -11.82 -29.89
CA SER A 127 32.60 -11.91 -28.44
C SER A 127 31.84 -10.77 -27.80
N SER A 128 30.99 -11.06 -26.81
CA SER A 128 30.72 -10.12 -25.72
C SER A 128 30.27 -10.86 -24.47
N ALA A 129 30.99 -10.53 -23.41
CA ALA A 129 30.96 -11.04 -22.06
C ALA A 129 29.57 -11.23 -21.45
N ILE A 130 29.40 -12.40 -20.83
CA ILE A 130 28.52 -12.60 -19.68
C ILE A 130 28.89 -11.59 -18.59
N SER A 131 27.96 -10.67 -18.34
CA SER A 131 27.93 -9.88 -17.10
C SER A 131 26.95 -10.55 -16.14
N PRO A 132 27.31 -10.81 -14.87
CA PRO A 132 26.36 -11.31 -13.87
C PRO A 132 25.34 -10.21 -13.50
N PRO A 133 24.08 -10.58 -13.20
CA PRO A 133 23.11 -9.61 -12.69
C PRO A 133 23.45 -9.22 -11.25
N GLY A 134 23.64 -7.91 -11.05
CA GLY A 134 23.29 -7.20 -9.83
C GLY A 134 23.85 -7.75 -8.52
N SER A 135 25.10 -7.39 -8.21
CA SER A 135 25.49 -7.18 -6.81
C SER A 135 24.47 -6.24 -6.17
N ARG A 136 23.69 -6.76 -5.22
CA ARG A 136 22.70 -6.00 -4.45
C ARG A 136 23.44 -4.85 -3.78
N SER A 137 23.27 -3.65 -4.34
CA SER A 137 23.65 -2.41 -3.68
C SER A 137 22.92 -2.42 -2.34
N GLY A 138 23.69 -2.45 -1.25
CA GLY A 138 23.18 -2.38 0.12
C GLY A 138 22.45 -1.07 0.30
N GLY A 139 21.16 -1.06 -0.03
CA GLY A 139 20.26 0.06 0.17
C GLY A 139 20.30 0.44 1.64
N GLY A 140 20.62 1.71 1.90
CA GLY A 140 20.74 2.28 3.22
C GLY A 140 19.49 1.99 4.05
N LEU A 141 19.61 1.02 4.94
CA LEU A 141 18.64 0.82 6.01
C LEU A 141 18.64 2.10 6.85
N ASN A 142 17.48 2.73 6.91
CA ASN A 142 17.19 3.89 7.74
C ASN A 142 17.80 3.65 9.14
N PRO A 143 18.67 4.53 9.67
CA PRO A 143 19.42 4.27 10.91
C PRO A 143 18.51 3.84 12.06
N ILE A 144 17.29 4.37 12.10
CA ILE A 144 16.27 3.99 13.10
C ILE A 144 15.87 2.51 12.99
N GLN A 145 15.75 1.95 11.78
CA GLN A 145 15.39 0.55 11.56
C GLN A 145 16.51 -0.39 12.02
N ARG A 146 17.78 0.00 11.83
CA ARG A 146 18.93 -0.73 12.36
C ARG A 146 18.95 -0.74 13.88
N PHE A 147 18.64 0.40 14.52
CA PHE A 147 18.56 0.50 15.98
C PHE A 147 17.43 -0.37 16.55
N VAL A 148 16.25 -0.39 15.93
CA VAL A 148 15.12 -1.22 16.40
C VAL A 148 15.44 -2.71 16.30
N MET A 149 16.08 -3.15 15.20
CA MET A 149 16.53 -4.54 15.04
C MET A 149 17.55 -4.93 16.13
N ALA A 150 18.56 -4.08 16.36
CA ALA A 150 19.58 -4.33 17.38
C ALA A 150 19.00 -4.35 18.80
N ALA A 151 18.13 -3.40 19.13
CA ALA A 151 17.47 -3.33 20.44
C ALA A 151 16.60 -4.55 20.72
N SER A 152 15.86 -5.03 19.71
CA SER A 152 14.99 -6.21 19.85
C SER A 152 15.78 -7.49 20.11
N VAL A 153 16.94 -7.66 19.45
CA VAL A 153 17.82 -8.82 19.67
C VAL A 153 18.45 -8.76 21.06
N ILE A 154 18.97 -7.59 21.48
CA ILE A 154 19.56 -7.41 22.80
C ILE A 154 18.53 -7.68 23.90
N TRP A 155 17.31 -7.14 23.77
CA TRP A 155 16.24 -7.36 24.73
C TRP A 155 15.81 -8.82 24.81
N GLY A 156 15.72 -9.52 23.68
CA GLY A 156 15.43 -10.96 23.65
C GLY A 156 16.49 -11.81 24.38
N CYS A 157 17.77 -11.49 24.20
CA CYS A 157 18.86 -12.16 24.90
C CYS A 157 18.81 -11.90 26.42
N VAL A 158 18.53 -10.66 26.85
CA VAL A 158 18.40 -10.30 28.28
C VAL A 158 17.20 -11.01 28.93
N GLY A 159 16.04 -11.03 28.27
CA GLY A 159 14.86 -11.73 28.76
C GLY A 159 15.11 -13.23 28.95
N THR A 160 15.81 -13.85 27.99
CA THR A 160 16.19 -15.27 28.07
C THR A 160 17.16 -15.52 29.23
N ALA A 161 18.17 -14.66 29.41
CA ALA A 161 19.12 -14.79 30.52
C ALA A 161 18.46 -14.64 31.90
N LEU A 162 17.52 -13.69 32.04
CA LEU A 162 16.78 -13.48 33.28
C LEU A 162 15.83 -14.65 33.61
N PHE A 163 15.21 -15.24 32.58
CA PHE A 163 14.34 -16.41 32.73
C PHE A 163 15.10 -17.59 33.35
N PHE A 164 16.35 -17.84 32.93
CA PHE A 164 17.16 -18.92 33.49
C PHE A 164 17.89 -18.57 34.80
N SER A 165 18.00 -17.27 35.12
CA SER A 165 18.72 -16.80 36.33
C SER A 165 17.90 -16.91 37.62
N ARG A 166 16.59 -17.19 37.54
CA ARG A 166 15.77 -17.44 38.74
C ARG A 166 15.84 -18.91 39.17
N ARG A 167 16.91 -19.28 39.86
CA ARG A 167 16.94 -20.48 40.72
C ARG A 167 16.88 -20.06 42.20
N PRO A 168 15.95 -20.59 43.02
CA PRO A 168 15.92 -20.30 44.45
C PRO A 168 17.05 -21.01 45.21
N LYS A 169 17.56 -20.32 46.25
CA LYS A 169 18.56 -20.82 47.19
C LYS A 169 17.93 -21.73 48.25
N ALA A 170 18.74 -22.70 48.65
CA ALA A 170 18.78 -23.42 49.93
C ALA A 170 17.90 -24.66 50.11
N HIS A 171 18.59 -25.78 50.37
CA HIS A 171 18.18 -26.67 51.46
C HIS A 171 19.37 -26.73 52.44
N ASN A 172 19.22 -26.10 53.60
CA ASN A 172 19.88 -26.53 54.82
C ASN A 172 18.84 -27.38 55.53
N ALA A 173 19.05 -28.69 55.63
CA ALA A 173 18.24 -29.55 56.49
C ALA A 173 19.14 -30.09 57.59
N HIS A 174 18.73 -29.71 58.79
CA HIS A 174 19.15 -30.12 60.12
C HIS A 174 18.69 -31.56 60.36
N THR A 175 19.58 -32.47 60.76
CA THR A 175 19.44 -33.52 61.79
C THR A 175 20.74 -34.29 61.91
#